data_AF-A0AAW0E0X7-F1
#
_entry.id   AF-A0AAW0E0X7-F1
#
_cell.length_a   1.000
_cell.length_b   1.000
_cell.length_c   1.000
_cell.angle_alpha   90.00
_cell.angle_beta   90.00
_cell.angle_gamma   90.00
#
_symmetry.space_group_name_H-M   'P 1'
#
loop_
_entity.id
_entity.type
_entity.pdbx_description
1 polymer ?
#
loop_
_entity_poly.entity_id
_entity_poly.type
_entity_poly.pdbx_seq_one_letter_code
_entity_poly.pdbx_strand_id
1 'polypeptide(L)'
;MNNHQESSSFSLPFVTPVVRRLDVLSQELLENSHSTDILRPSSLTQDRALSAAFALLVLLQFRDQRIHQQRSLLTPWDRWTQESEAEKEICIIDKHIERVWEQWFLDAYCSPKEIETVLWTAFPLEEDKDKTVRVVDFLAKDDPPVYLLTHRVVQYSLFNYWKRGPSVDLATARHYLTTKYDAFYTPR
;
A
#
# COMPACT_ATOMS: atom_id res chain seq x y z
N MET A 1 31.15 -14.96 -26.37
CA MET A 1 30.25 -15.54 -25.34
C MET A 1 29.82 -14.40 -24.44
N ASN A 2 28.72 -13.71 -24.78
CA ASN A 2 28.19 -12.61 -23.99
C ASN A 2 26.85 -13.06 -23.39
N ASN A 3 26.86 -13.30 -22.08
CA ASN A 3 25.66 -13.48 -21.28
C ASN A 3 25.03 -12.11 -21.05
N HIS A 4 23.98 -11.78 -21.80
CA HIS A 4 23.03 -10.77 -21.38
C HIS A 4 22.14 -11.39 -20.29
N GLN A 5 22.37 -10.99 -19.04
CA GLN A 5 21.38 -11.18 -17.97
C GLN A 5 20.17 -10.32 -18.33
N GLU A 6 19.10 -10.98 -18.75
CA GLU A 6 17.75 -10.44 -18.72
C GLU A 6 17.41 -10.14 -17.25
N SER A 7 17.66 -8.90 -16.82
CA SER A 7 17.02 -8.33 -15.64
C SER A 7 15.52 -8.30 -15.95
N SER A 8 14.81 -9.32 -15.49
CA SER A 8 13.35 -9.41 -15.54
C SER A 8 12.81 -8.19 -14.81
N SER A 9 12.42 -7.16 -15.56
CA SER A 9 11.75 -5.99 -15.02
C SER A 9 10.37 -6.46 -14.57
N PHE A 10 10.25 -6.87 -13.30
CA PHE A 10 8.97 -7.16 -12.68
C PHE A 10 8.16 -5.85 -12.67
N SER A 11 7.25 -5.72 -13.64
CA SER A 11 6.31 -4.60 -13.70
C SER A 11 5.32 -4.76 -12.55
N LEU A 12 5.37 -3.86 -11.57
CA LEU A 12 4.40 -3.82 -10.48
C LEU A 12 3.01 -3.47 -11.06
N PRO A 13 1.94 -4.07 -10.51
CA PRO A 13 0.57 -3.81 -10.96
C PRO A 13 0.09 -2.41 -10.57
N PHE A 14 -0.78 -1.83 -11.39
CA PHE A 14 -1.39 -0.53 -11.15
C PHE A 14 -2.53 -0.61 -10.14
N VAL A 15 -2.61 0.36 -9.22
CA VAL A 15 -3.59 0.37 -8.14
C VAL A 15 -4.97 0.84 -8.62
N THR A 16 -5.05 1.94 -9.40
CA THR A 16 -6.32 2.55 -9.81
C THR A 16 -7.28 1.61 -10.55
N PRO A 17 -6.83 0.76 -11.52
CA PRO A 17 -7.73 -0.15 -12.22
C PRO A 17 -8.42 -1.15 -11.29
N VAL A 18 -7.73 -1.61 -10.24
CA VAL A 18 -8.30 -2.56 -9.27
C VAL A 18 -9.28 -1.85 -8.33
N VAL A 19 -8.95 -0.63 -7.91
CA VAL A 19 -9.88 0.19 -7.10
C VAL A 19 -11.17 0.48 -7.87
N ARG A 20 -11.09 0.80 -9.18
CA ARG A 20 -12.28 0.97 -10.02
C ARG A 20 -13.12 -0.31 -10.14
N ARG A 21 -12.48 -1.48 -10.20
CA ARG A 21 -13.19 -2.76 -10.18
C ARG A 21 -13.91 -2.99 -8.85
N LEU A 22 -13.29 -2.61 -7.73
CA LEU A 22 -13.94 -2.67 -6.43
C LEU A 22 -15.13 -1.71 -6.33
N ASP A 23 -15.07 -0.55 -6.99
CA ASP A 23 -16.18 0.40 -7.00
C ASP A 23 -17.41 -0.13 -7.77
N VAL A 24 -17.18 -0.95 -8.80
CA VAL A 24 -18.24 -1.62 -9.58
C VAL A 24 -18.80 -2.84 -8.85
N LEU A 25 -17.99 -3.52 -8.03
CA LEU A 25 -18.43 -4.67 -7.24
C LEU A 25 -19.16 -4.16 -6.00
N SER A 26 -20.43 -4.53 -5.86
CA SER A 26 -21.25 -4.11 -4.71
C SER A 26 -20.59 -4.49 -3.38
N GLN A 27 -20.87 -3.69 -2.34
CA GLN A 27 -20.40 -3.88 -0.97
C GLN A 27 -20.70 -5.30 -0.43
N GLU A 28 -21.81 -5.90 -0.87
CA GLU A 28 -22.21 -7.28 -0.56
C GLU A 28 -21.15 -8.31 -1.00
N LEU A 29 -20.45 -8.04 -2.10
CA LEU A 29 -19.39 -8.91 -2.58
C LEU A 29 -18.16 -8.77 -1.68
N LEU A 30 -17.84 -7.59 -1.19
CA LEU A 30 -16.75 -7.36 -0.21
C LEU A 30 -17.03 -8.08 1.11
N GLU A 31 -18.28 -8.05 1.58
CA GLU A 31 -18.70 -8.77 2.80
C GLU A 31 -18.70 -10.30 2.66
N ASN A 32 -19.11 -10.81 1.49
CA ASN A 32 -19.19 -12.26 1.21
C ASN A 32 -17.89 -12.85 0.66
N SER A 33 -16.97 -12.01 0.19
CA SER A 33 -15.78 -12.45 -0.49
C SER A 33 -14.67 -12.85 0.47
N HIS A 34 -14.49 -14.16 0.55
CA HIS A 34 -13.17 -14.77 0.62
C HIS A 34 -12.29 -14.49 -0.62
N SER A 35 -12.65 -13.54 -1.50
CA SER A 35 -12.00 -13.18 -2.76
C SER A 35 -10.65 -12.49 -2.54
N THR A 36 -9.73 -13.28 -1.99
CA THR A 36 -8.30 -13.06 -2.05
C THR A 36 -7.81 -12.94 -3.49
N ASP A 37 -8.55 -13.44 -4.48
CA ASP A 37 -8.18 -13.41 -5.91
C ASP A 37 -8.21 -12.01 -6.54
N ILE A 38 -9.09 -11.10 -6.09
CA ILE A 38 -9.16 -9.73 -6.66
C ILE A 38 -8.01 -8.86 -6.15
N LEU A 39 -7.62 -9.07 -4.89
CA LEU A 39 -6.55 -8.33 -4.22
C LEU A 39 -5.17 -8.98 -4.44
N ARG A 40 -5.10 -10.16 -5.06
CA ARG A 40 -3.86 -10.87 -5.42
C ARG A 40 -3.68 -10.87 -6.94
N PRO A 41 -3.00 -9.86 -7.50
CA PRO A 41 -2.59 -9.94 -8.89
C PRO A 41 -1.67 -11.16 -9.08
N SER A 42 -1.93 -11.94 -10.12
CA SER A 42 -1.21 -13.19 -10.41
C SER A 42 0.29 -13.00 -10.59
N SER A 43 0.74 -11.78 -10.89
CA SER A 43 2.15 -11.40 -10.98
C SER A 43 2.86 -11.36 -9.63
N LEU A 44 2.14 -11.19 -8.52
CA LEU A 44 2.72 -11.06 -7.17
C LEU A 44 2.55 -12.32 -6.30
N THR A 45 1.87 -13.36 -6.80
CA THR A 45 1.53 -14.57 -6.02
C THR A 45 2.73 -15.26 -5.37
N GLN A 46 3.94 -15.07 -5.91
CA GLN A 46 5.17 -15.65 -5.37
C GLN A 46 5.74 -14.87 -4.17
N ASP A 47 5.40 -13.59 -4.02
CA ASP A 47 5.87 -12.73 -2.94
C ASP A 47 4.70 -12.29 -2.05
N ARG A 48 4.65 -12.88 -0.84
CA ARG A 48 3.62 -12.59 0.15
C ARG A 48 3.64 -11.12 0.57
N ALA A 49 4.82 -10.53 0.74
CA ALA A 49 4.96 -9.15 1.19
C ALA A 49 4.47 -8.18 0.11
N LEU A 50 4.87 -8.38 -1.15
CA LEU A 50 4.36 -7.55 -2.26
C LEU A 50 2.86 -7.71 -2.45
N SER A 51 2.34 -8.93 -2.35
CA SER A 51 0.90 -9.19 -2.43
C SER A 51 0.12 -8.48 -1.32
N ALA A 52 0.61 -8.52 -0.08
CA ALA A 52 0.00 -7.82 1.05
C ALA A 52 0.09 -6.29 0.88
N ALA A 53 1.24 -5.78 0.43
CA ALA A 53 1.43 -4.36 0.13
C ALA A 53 0.39 -3.85 -0.87
N PHE A 54 0.24 -4.58 -1.97
CA PHE A 54 -0.71 -4.23 -3.02
C PHE A 54 -2.16 -4.28 -2.51
N ALA A 55 -2.54 -5.35 -1.81
CA ALA A 55 -3.87 -5.50 -1.23
C ALA A 55 -4.21 -4.35 -0.27
N LEU A 56 -3.28 -3.99 0.62
CA LEU A 56 -3.45 -2.86 1.53
C LEU A 56 -3.58 -1.54 0.78
N LEU A 57 -2.74 -1.30 -0.22
CA LEU A 57 -2.80 -0.07 -1.03
C LEU A 57 -4.13 0.09 -1.74
N VAL A 58 -4.65 -0.98 -2.33
CA VAL A 58 -5.97 -0.96 -2.99
C VAL A 58 -7.07 -0.64 -1.97
N LEU A 59 -7.08 -1.28 -0.80
CA LEU A 59 -8.08 -1.02 0.25
C LEU A 59 -7.97 0.39 0.83
N LEU A 60 -6.76 0.89 1.05
CA LEU A 60 -6.50 2.24 1.57
C LEU A 60 -6.91 3.31 0.56
N GLN A 61 -6.62 3.09 -0.73
CA GLN A 61 -7.06 3.98 -1.79
C GLN A 61 -8.58 3.98 -1.93
N PHE A 62 -9.22 2.82 -1.78
CA PHE A 62 -10.68 2.71 -1.80
C PHE A 62 -11.32 3.42 -0.59
N ARG A 63 -10.76 3.22 0.62
CA ARG A 63 -11.17 3.95 1.83
C ARG A 63 -11.09 5.46 1.64
N ASP A 64 -9.95 5.94 1.12
CA ASP A 64 -9.71 7.36 0.86
C ASP A 64 -10.74 7.96 -0.11
N GLN A 65 -11.10 7.22 -1.18
CA GLN A 65 -12.16 7.67 -2.10
C GLN A 65 -13.53 7.78 -1.42
N ARG A 66 -13.87 6.84 -0.53
CA ARG A 66 -15.16 6.81 0.17
C ARG A 66 -15.31 7.91 1.21
N ILE A 67 -14.22 8.28 1.87
CA ILE A 67 -14.19 9.42 2.81
C ILE A 67 -14.42 10.75 2.06
N HIS A 68 -13.80 10.91 0.90
CA HIS A 68 -13.85 12.16 0.14
C HIS A 68 -15.00 12.23 -0.87
N GLN A 69 -15.84 11.20 -0.95
CA GLN A 69 -16.98 11.18 -1.86
C GLN A 69 -17.99 12.27 -1.45
N GLN A 70 -18.13 13.29 -2.29
CA GLN A 70 -19.09 14.37 -2.07
C GLN A 70 -20.52 13.81 -2.15
N ARG A 71 -21.33 14.12 -1.14
CA ARG A 71 -22.73 13.71 -1.08
C ARG A 71 -23.65 14.90 -1.31
N SER A 72 -24.55 14.77 -2.28
CA SER A 72 -25.54 15.79 -2.61
C SER A 72 -26.66 15.79 -1.57
N LEU A 73 -27.01 16.96 -1.05
CA LEU A 73 -27.90 17.11 0.10
C LEU A 73 -29.21 17.83 -0.28
N LEU A 74 -30.32 17.29 0.21
CA LEU A 74 -31.65 17.92 0.15
C LEU A 74 -32.24 18.16 1.55
N THR A 75 -31.99 17.30 2.55
CA THR A 75 -32.46 17.51 3.94
C THR A 75 -31.45 17.08 5.03
N PRO A 76 -31.57 17.60 6.28
CA PRO A 76 -30.71 17.18 7.41
C PRO A 76 -30.81 15.70 7.78
N TRP A 77 -31.99 15.09 7.60
CA TRP A 77 -32.18 13.66 7.87
C TRP A 77 -31.43 12.80 6.85
N ASP A 78 -31.54 13.15 5.56
CA ASP A 78 -30.81 12.46 4.48
C ASP A 78 -29.30 12.54 4.72
N ARG A 79 -28.81 13.68 5.20
CA ARG A 79 -27.40 13.85 5.57
C ARG A 79 -26.98 12.87 6.67
N TRP A 80 -27.73 12.79 7.77
CA TRP A 80 -27.40 11.89 8.87
C TRP A 80 -27.45 10.42 8.44
N THR A 81 -28.45 10.03 7.63
CA THR A 81 -28.55 8.67 7.09
C THR A 81 -27.34 8.34 6.21
N GLN A 82 -26.96 9.24 5.30
CA GLN A 82 -25.77 9.06 4.46
C GLN A 82 -24.46 9.01 5.25
N GLU A 83 -24.31 9.84 6.29
CA GLU A 83 -23.14 9.80 7.19
C GLU A 83 -23.08 8.46 7.93
N SER A 84 -24.22 7.96 8.41
CA SER A 84 -24.31 6.67 9.12
C SER A 84 -24.04 5.47 8.21
N GLU A 85 -24.48 5.51 6.94
CA GLU A 85 -24.19 4.47 5.94
C GLU A 85 -22.71 4.47 5.56
N ALA A 86 -22.13 5.65 5.37
CA ALA A 86 -20.71 5.78 5.06
C ALA A 86 -19.79 5.31 6.19
N GLU A 87 -20.15 5.60 7.43
CA GLU A 87 -19.39 5.12 8.58
C GLU A 87 -19.38 3.58 8.62
N LYS A 88 -20.50 2.94 8.29
CA LYS A 88 -20.58 1.47 8.15
C LYS A 88 -19.70 0.97 7.02
N GLU A 89 -19.74 1.62 5.84
CA GLU A 89 -18.88 1.29 4.70
C GLU A 89 -17.39 1.34 5.09
N ILE A 90 -16.95 2.45 5.71
CA ILE A 90 -15.56 2.62 6.15
C ILE A 90 -15.19 1.55 7.18
N CYS A 91 -16.07 1.25 8.14
CA CYS A 91 -15.85 0.20 9.14
C CYS A 91 -15.65 -1.19 8.50
N ILE A 92 -16.37 -1.50 7.42
CA ILE A 92 -16.21 -2.76 6.68
C ILE A 92 -14.86 -2.79 5.97
N ILE A 93 -14.44 -1.68 5.35
CA ILE A 93 -13.14 -1.57 4.69
C ILE A 93 -12.01 -1.71 5.71
N ASP A 94 -12.12 -1.05 6.87
CA ASP A 94 -11.13 -1.12 7.95
C ASP A 94 -10.97 -2.56 8.49
N LYS A 95 -12.07 -3.30 8.64
CA LYS A 95 -12.02 -4.73 8.99
C LYS A 95 -11.29 -5.56 7.93
N HIS A 96 -11.41 -5.22 6.65
CA HIS A 96 -10.66 -5.91 5.59
C HIS A 96 -9.18 -5.58 5.63
N ILE A 97 -8.82 -4.32 5.92
CA ILE A 97 -7.43 -3.91 6.14
C ILE A 97 -6.81 -4.71 7.29
N GLU A 98 -7.54 -4.82 8.41
CA GLU A 98 -7.14 -5.63 9.58
C GLU A 98 -6.94 -7.11 9.20
N ARG A 99 -7.89 -7.72 8.48
CA ARG A 99 -7.76 -9.11 8.01
C ARG A 99 -6.54 -9.33 7.12
N VAL A 100 -6.31 -8.45 6.15
CA VAL A 100 -5.14 -8.56 5.24
C VAL A 100 -3.84 -8.47 6.04
N TRP A 101 -3.79 -7.56 7.01
CA TRP A 101 -2.60 -7.35 7.83
C TRP A 101 -2.36 -8.49 8.83
N GLU A 102 -3.32 -8.81 9.68
CA GLU A 102 -3.14 -9.83 10.73
C GLU A 102 -3.22 -11.24 10.19
N GLN A 103 -4.33 -11.57 9.52
CA GLN A 103 -4.68 -12.95 9.21
C GLN A 103 -3.96 -13.47 7.98
N TRP A 104 -3.54 -12.59 7.09
CA TRP A 104 -2.86 -13.01 5.86
C TRP A 104 -1.36 -12.71 5.91
N PHE A 105 -0.95 -11.49 6.31
CA PHE A 105 0.47 -11.18 6.35
C PHE A 105 1.16 -11.66 7.63
N LEU A 106 0.61 -11.37 8.82
CA LEU A 106 1.25 -11.67 10.09
C LEU A 106 0.97 -13.08 10.65
N ASP A 107 0.16 -13.90 9.98
CA ASP A 107 -0.15 -15.28 10.41
C ASP A 107 1.08 -16.21 10.41
N ALA A 108 2.13 -15.86 9.67
CA ALA A 108 3.42 -16.54 9.76
C ALA A 108 4.55 -15.55 10.04
N TYR A 109 5.66 -16.05 10.57
CA TYR A 109 6.86 -15.25 10.86
C TYR A 109 7.21 -14.32 9.68
N CYS A 110 7.26 -13.02 9.96
CA CYS A 110 7.71 -12.00 9.01
C CYS A 110 9.11 -11.53 9.38
N SER A 111 10.00 -11.54 8.40
CA SER A 111 11.29 -10.86 8.50
C SER A 111 11.10 -9.33 8.49
N PRO A 112 12.04 -8.57 9.09
CA PRO A 112 12.01 -7.10 9.02
C PRO A 112 11.96 -6.56 7.60
N LYS A 113 12.65 -7.24 6.66
CA LYS A 113 12.69 -6.88 5.25
C LYS A 113 11.31 -6.99 4.60
N GLU A 114 10.55 -8.05 4.90
CA GLU A 114 9.18 -8.20 4.38
C GLU A 114 8.25 -7.12 4.90
N ILE A 115 8.35 -6.77 6.20
CA ILE A 115 7.56 -5.67 6.76
C ILE A 115 7.88 -4.35 6.05
N GLU A 116 9.16 -4.10 5.79
CA GLU A 116 9.58 -2.91 5.05
C GLU A 116 9.11 -2.94 3.60
N THR A 117 9.16 -4.10 2.94
CA THR A 117 8.57 -4.29 1.61
C THR A 117 7.09 -3.94 1.63
N VAL A 118 6.33 -4.38 2.63
CA VAL A 118 4.90 -4.05 2.70
C VAL A 118 4.67 -2.54 2.86
N LEU A 119 5.39 -1.91 3.77
CA LEU A 119 5.13 -0.52 4.14
C LEU A 119 5.69 0.50 3.13
N TRP A 120 6.88 0.22 2.58
CA TRP A 120 7.68 1.21 1.84
C TRP A 120 7.75 0.95 0.34
N THR A 121 7.30 -0.20 -0.17
CA THR A 121 7.29 -0.45 -1.62
C THR A 121 6.33 0.50 -2.31
N ALA A 122 6.86 1.20 -3.32
CA ALA A 122 6.11 2.13 -4.14
C ALA A 122 5.45 1.38 -5.30
N PHE A 123 4.13 1.53 -5.43
CA PHE A 123 3.37 0.99 -6.55
C PHE A 123 2.90 2.12 -7.46
N PRO A 124 2.87 1.90 -8.79
CA PRO A 124 2.34 2.89 -9.71
C PRO A 124 0.82 3.03 -9.54
N LEU A 125 0.34 4.26 -9.47
CA LEU A 125 -1.09 4.54 -9.29
C LEU A 125 -1.86 4.40 -10.61
N GLU A 126 -1.34 4.92 -11.72
CA GLU A 126 -1.94 4.90 -13.06
C GLU A 126 -0.88 4.62 -14.14
N GLU A 127 -1.30 4.08 -15.29
CA GLU A 127 -0.42 3.74 -16.42
C GLU A 127 0.27 4.95 -17.05
N ASP A 128 -0.42 6.09 -17.11
CA ASP A 128 0.07 7.31 -17.80
C ASP A 128 0.74 8.33 -16.87
N LYS A 129 0.89 8.02 -15.58
CA LYS A 129 1.43 8.96 -14.59
C LYS A 129 2.55 8.31 -13.79
N ASP A 130 3.68 9.00 -13.68
CA ASP A 130 4.80 8.66 -12.78
C ASP A 130 4.45 8.81 -11.28
N LYS A 131 3.15 8.83 -10.94
CA LYS A 131 2.68 8.90 -9.56
C LYS A 131 2.73 7.50 -8.96
N THR A 132 3.54 7.36 -7.92
CA THR A 132 3.59 6.15 -7.09
C THR A 132 2.97 6.39 -5.73
N VAL A 133 2.50 5.34 -5.09
CA VAL A 133 1.93 5.38 -3.74
C VAL A 133 2.48 4.23 -2.89
N ARG A 134 2.65 4.48 -1.59
CA ARG A 134 3.09 3.52 -0.57
C ARG A 134 2.08 3.46 0.57
N VAL A 135 2.07 2.34 1.31
CA VAL A 135 1.17 2.16 2.46
C VAL A 135 1.39 3.27 3.50
N VAL A 136 2.65 3.64 3.77
CA VAL A 136 3.00 4.73 4.69
C VAL A 136 2.43 6.09 4.30
N ASP A 137 2.20 6.34 3.01
CA ASP A 137 1.68 7.63 2.54
C ASP A 137 0.24 7.84 3.03
N PHE A 138 -0.52 6.76 3.28
CA PHE A 138 -1.86 6.81 3.86
C PHE A 138 -1.85 6.97 5.38
N LEU A 139 -0.77 6.53 6.06
CA LEU A 139 -0.63 6.71 7.52
C LEU A 139 -0.34 8.17 7.89
N ALA A 140 0.11 8.98 6.93
CA ALA A 140 0.40 10.40 7.09
C ALA A 140 -0.78 11.33 6.70
N LYS A 141 -1.91 10.79 6.24
CA LYS A 141 -3.11 11.57 5.90
C LYS A 141 -3.91 11.98 7.14
N ASP A 142 -4.83 12.93 6.96
CA ASP A 142 -5.66 13.48 8.04
C ASP A 142 -6.60 12.44 8.67
N ASP A 143 -7.05 11.45 7.89
CA ASP A 143 -7.86 10.33 8.38
C ASP A 143 -7.15 8.99 8.07
N PRO A 144 -6.16 8.58 8.89
CA PRO A 144 -5.44 7.35 8.69
C PRO A 144 -6.25 6.14 9.21
N PRO A 145 -6.01 4.94 8.66
CA PRO A 145 -6.55 3.69 9.23
C PRO A 145 -6.00 3.50 10.67
N VAL A 146 -6.84 3.79 11.68
CA VAL A 146 -6.44 3.81 13.09
C VAL A 146 -5.79 2.50 13.53
N TYR A 147 -6.34 1.38 13.05
CA TYR A 147 -5.81 0.05 13.32
C TYR A 147 -4.33 -0.09 12.89
N LEU A 148 -3.98 0.25 11.64
CA LEU A 148 -2.59 0.14 11.16
C LEU A 148 -1.66 1.12 11.89
N LEU A 149 -2.11 2.34 12.16
CA LEU A 149 -1.31 3.36 12.84
C LEU A 149 -0.98 2.97 14.30
N THR A 150 -1.91 2.30 14.96
CA THR A 150 -1.74 1.84 16.36
C THR A 150 -1.06 0.48 16.46
N HIS A 151 -0.92 -0.25 15.36
CA HIS A 151 -0.31 -1.56 15.33
C HIS A 151 1.19 -1.53 15.71
N ARG A 152 1.58 -2.34 16.70
CA ARG A 152 2.95 -2.31 17.27
C ARG A 152 4.05 -2.58 16.24
N VAL A 153 3.83 -3.53 15.32
CA VAL A 153 4.82 -3.85 14.28
C VAL A 153 5.02 -2.65 13.34
N VAL A 154 3.95 -1.93 13.02
CA VAL A 154 4.02 -0.73 12.17
C VAL A 154 4.77 0.38 12.91
N GLN A 155 4.43 0.63 14.18
CA GLN A 155 5.12 1.62 15.01
C GLN A 155 6.63 1.33 15.13
N TYR A 156 7.00 0.08 15.38
CA TYR A 156 8.41 -0.31 15.45
C TYR A 156 9.11 -0.21 14.10
N SER A 157 8.43 -0.56 12.99
CA SER A 157 8.99 -0.39 11.65
C SER A 157 9.24 1.08 11.32
N LEU A 158 8.27 1.97 11.57
CA LEU A 158 8.39 3.41 11.38
C LEU A 158 9.54 3.98 12.24
N PHE A 159 9.62 3.59 13.52
CA PHE A 159 10.68 4.04 14.41
C PHE A 159 12.07 3.57 13.95
N ASN A 160 12.18 2.32 13.51
CA ASN A 160 13.44 1.77 13.00
C ASN A 160 13.87 2.47 11.71
N TYR A 161 12.93 2.68 10.78
CA TYR A 161 13.18 3.39 9.52
C TYR A 161 13.63 4.83 9.79
N TRP A 162 13.00 5.53 10.73
CA TRP A 162 13.42 6.88 11.12
C TRP A 162 14.81 6.91 11.74
N LYS A 163 15.09 5.96 12.65
CA LYS A 163 16.37 5.92 13.38
C LYS A 163 17.55 5.49 12.51
N ARG A 164 17.34 4.56 11.57
CA ARG A 164 18.41 3.89 10.81
C ARG A 164 18.40 4.23 9.32
N GLY A 165 17.38 4.94 8.85
CA GLY A 165 17.11 5.11 7.42
C GLY A 165 16.55 3.83 6.80
N PRO A 166 16.29 3.85 5.48
CA PRO A 166 15.94 2.64 4.74
C PRO A 166 17.01 1.58 4.91
N SER A 167 16.59 0.32 4.99
CA SER A 167 17.45 -0.88 4.94
C SER A 167 18.03 -1.08 3.53
N VAL A 168 18.69 -0.05 3.00
CA VAL A 168 19.37 -0.15 1.71
C VAL A 168 20.47 -1.19 1.86
N ASP A 169 20.62 -2.01 0.83
CA ASP A 169 21.83 -2.80 0.66
C ASP A 169 23.03 -1.83 0.75
N LEU A 170 23.82 -1.98 1.81
CA LEU A 170 24.94 -1.09 2.12
C LEU A 170 25.92 -1.01 0.94
N ALA A 171 25.96 -2.04 0.08
CA ALA A 171 26.73 -2.02 -1.15
C ALA A 171 26.25 -0.93 -2.12
N THR A 172 24.94 -0.84 -2.37
CA THR A 172 24.34 0.17 -3.27
C THR A 172 24.43 1.58 -2.68
N ALA A 173 24.20 1.72 -1.37
CA ALA A 173 24.33 3.02 -0.69
C ALA A 173 25.78 3.53 -0.70
N ARG A 174 26.76 2.64 -0.48
CA ARG A 174 28.18 2.97 -0.61
C ARG A 174 28.51 3.40 -2.03
N HIS A 175 28.00 2.69 -3.03
CA HIS A 175 28.29 3.03 -4.42
C HIS A 175 27.72 4.40 -4.80
N TYR A 176 26.50 4.73 -4.39
CA TYR A 176 25.91 6.06 -4.58
C TYR A 176 26.75 7.16 -3.90
N LEU A 177 27.18 6.92 -2.66
CA LEU A 177 27.99 7.89 -1.93
C LEU A 177 29.36 8.07 -2.59
N THR A 178 30.06 7.00 -2.99
CA THR A 178 31.35 7.13 -3.68
C THR A 178 31.20 7.85 -5.02
N THR A 179 30.20 7.52 -5.83
CA THR A 179 29.97 8.22 -7.12
C THR A 179 29.61 9.69 -6.93
N LYS A 180 28.85 10.03 -5.88
CA LYS A 180 28.51 11.42 -5.56
C LYS A 180 29.72 12.19 -5.04
N TYR A 181 30.56 11.59 -4.20
CA TYR A 181 31.77 12.24 -3.71
C TYR A 181 32.83 12.41 -4.82
N ASP A 182 33.02 11.44 -5.71
CA ASP A 182 33.94 11.56 -6.85
C ASP A 182 33.57 12.74 -7.77
N ALA A 183 32.27 13.00 -7.97
CA ALA A 183 31.78 14.11 -8.78
C ALA A 183 32.13 15.50 -8.21
N PHE A 184 32.45 15.62 -6.93
CA PHE A 184 32.83 16.89 -6.30
C PHE A 184 34.34 17.10 -6.19
N TYR A 185 35.16 16.05 -6.39
CA TYR A 185 36.62 16.12 -6.21
C TYR A 185 37.43 15.99 -7.52
N THR A 186 36.77 15.76 -8.66
CA THR A 186 37.43 15.80 -9.97
C THR A 186 37.05 17.10 -10.72
N PRO A 187 37.89 18.15 -10.68
CA PRO A 187 37.69 19.31 -11.52
C PRO A 187 37.89 18.91 -12.98
N ARG A 188 36.94 19.28 -13.85
CA ARG A 188 37.07 19.20 -15.31
C ARG A 188 37.96 20.31 -15.84
#